data_AF-A0A970A0J4-F1
#
_entry.id   AF-A0A970A0J4-F1
#
_cell.length_a   1.000
_cell.length_b   1.000
_cell.length_c   1.000
_cell.angle_alpha   90.00
_cell.angle_beta   90.00
_cell.angle_gamma   90.00
#
_symmetry.space_group_name_H-M   'P 1'
#
loop_
_entity.id
_entity.type
_entity.pdbx_description
1 polymer ?
#
loop_
_entity_poly.entity_id
_entity_poly.type
_entity_poly.pdbx_seq_one_letter_code
_entity_poly.pdbx_strand_id
1 'polypeptide(L)'
;MEKATKRSLLLDKGIILQSGTICRDKINLISGAMTAPLIETIWTFSGYDTEAMERVSAIFTNLYHEGREAEMMAVLRILYDLSGLQFPEDVELLATHPEARQYFLISFLLDMEDCMQGLMAEAVGE
;
A
#
# COMPACT_ATOMS: atom_id res chain seq x y z
N MET A 1 -24.83 13.75 -4.34
CA MET A 1 -25.06 12.43 -4.95
C MET A 1 -23.81 11.54 -4.87
N GLU A 2 -22.61 12.07 -5.14
CA GLU A 2 -21.33 11.32 -5.15
C GLU A 2 -20.93 10.59 -3.84
N LYS A 3 -21.20 11.17 -2.65
CA LYS A 3 -20.87 10.54 -1.35
C LYS A 3 -21.67 9.25 -1.07
N ALA A 4 -22.91 9.16 -1.55
CA ALA A 4 -23.75 7.97 -1.37
C ALA A 4 -23.22 6.81 -2.24
N THR A 5 -22.66 7.13 -3.41
CA THR A 5 -22.03 6.17 -4.33
C THR A 5 -20.72 5.61 -3.76
N LYS A 6 -19.84 6.44 -3.20
CA LYS A 6 -18.57 5.95 -2.62
C LYS A 6 -18.78 5.05 -1.40
N ARG A 7 -19.73 5.41 -0.52
CA ARG A 7 -20.06 4.58 0.65
C ARG A 7 -20.68 3.24 0.26
N SER A 8 -21.58 3.21 -0.72
CA SER A 8 -22.15 1.94 -1.21
C SER A 8 -21.06 1.04 -1.80
N LEU A 9 -20.17 1.59 -2.64
CA LEU A 9 -19.04 0.84 -3.18
C LEU A 9 -18.13 0.27 -2.08
N LEU A 10 -17.83 1.03 -1.02
CA LEU A 10 -17.04 0.56 0.12
C LEU A 10 -17.71 -0.58 0.89
N LEU A 11 -19.04 -0.54 1.00
CA LEU A 11 -19.84 -1.62 1.60
C LEU A 11 -19.86 -2.85 0.69
N ASP A 12 -20.09 -2.67 -0.60
CA ASP A 12 -20.16 -3.75 -1.60
C ASP A 12 -18.83 -4.49 -1.73
N LYS A 13 -17.71 -3.76 -1.64
CA LYS A 13 -16.34 -4.33 -1.61
C LYS A 13 -15.96 -4.92 -0.26
N GLY A 14 -16.80 -4.76 0.77
CA GLY A 14 -16.54 -5.24 2.12
C GLY A 14 -15.40 -4.51 2.84
N ILE A 15 -14.98 -3.34 2.37
CA ILE A 15 -13.94 -2.52 3.00
C ILE A 15 -14.48 -1.88 4.29
N ILE A 16 -15.78 -1.57 4.30
CA ILE A 16 -16.52 -1.09 5.46
C ILE A 16 -17.68 -2.05 5.74
N LEU A 17 -17.99 -2.28 7.01
CA LEU A 17 -19.10 -3.10 7.47
C LEU A 17 -20.40 -2.28 7.54
N GLN A 18 -21.55 -2.95 7.62
CA GLN A 18 -22.86 -2.28 7.78
C GLN A 18 -22.91 -1.40 9.06
N SER A 19 -22.13 -1.73 10.08
CA SER A 19 -21.93 -0.92 11.29
C SER A 19 -21.25 0.43 11.03
N GLY A 20 -20.59 0.60 9.87
CA GLY A 20 -19.77 1.76 9.54
C GLY A 20 -18.31 1.64 9.97
N THR A 21 -17.90 0.56 10.64
CA THR A 21 -16.50 0.28 10.99
C THR A 21 -15.76 -0.35 9.82
N ILE A 22 -14.45 -0.13 9.72
CA ILE A 22 -13.62 -0.78 8.69
C ILE A 22 -13.55 -2.30 8.88
N CYS A 23 -13.43 -3.05 7.79
CA CYS A 23 -13.10 -4.47 7.80
C CYS A 23 -11.57 -4.62 7.67
N ARG A 24 -10.89 -4.79 8.81
CA ARG A 24 -9.43 -4.87 8.87
C ARG A 24 -8.87 -6.03 8.05
N ASP A 25 -9.48 -7.21 8.15
CA ASP A 25 -9.05 -8.39 7.38
C ASP A 25 -9.09 -8.13 5.87
N LYS A 26 -10.17 -7.48 5.39
CA LYS A 26 -10.29 -7.12 3.97
C LYS A 26 -9.20 -6.13 3.54
N ILE A 27 -8.89 -5.14 4.37
CA ILE A 27 -7.84 -4.16 4.07
C ILE A 27 -6.46 -4.80 4.08
N ASN A 28 -6.17 -5.70 5.03
CA ASN A 28 -4.92 -6.46 5.06
C ASN A 28 -4.76 -7.33 3.80
N LEU A 29 -5.83 -7.99 3.34
CA LEU A 29 -5.80 -8.75 2.09
C LEU A 29 -5.52 -7.86 0.86
N ILE A 30 -6.11 -6.66 0.81
CA ILE A 30 -5.83 -5.68 -0.26
C ILE A 30 -4.36 -5.24 -0.20
N SER A 31 -3.87 -4.96 1.00
CA SER A 31 -2.48 -4.55 1.26
C SER A 31 -1.49 -5.60 0.80
N GLY A 32 -1.58 -6.85 1.30
CA GLY A 32 -0.64 -7.90 0.91
C GLY A 32 -0.67 -8.19 -0.59
N ALA A 33 -1.86 -8.21 -1.20
CA ALA A 33 -2.01 -8.46 -2.65
C ALA A 33 -1.39 -7.38 -3.54
N MET A 34 -1.25 -6.15 -3.04
CA MET A 34 -0.76 -5.00 -3.81
C MET A 34 0.69 -4.63 -3.48
N THR A 35 1.16 -4.95 -2.27
CA THR A 35 2.52 -4.64 -1.85
C THR A 35 3.55 -5.49 -2.59
N ALA A 36 3.38 -6.82 -2.62
CA ALA A 36 4.39 -7.72 -3.19
C ALA A 36 4.73 -7.40 -4.66
N PRO A 37 3.77 -7.26 -5.59
CA PRO A 37 4.08 -6.96 -6.98
C PRO A 37 4.84 -5.64 -7.17
N LEU A 38 4.51 -4.61 -6.36
CA LEU A 38 5.20 -3.33 -6.42
C LEU A 38 6.65 -3.46 -5.93
N ILE A 39 6.84 -4.07 -4.75
CA ILE A 39 8.17 -4.20 -4.12
C ILE A 39 9.10 -5.07 -4.96
N GLU A 40 8.61 -6.18 -5.50
CA GLU A 40 9.36 -7.04 -6.43
C GLU A 40 9.78 -6.29 -7.71
N THR A 41 8.89 -5.44 -8.24
CA THR A 41 9.19 -4.66 -9.45
C THR A 41 10.25 -3.61 -9.18
N ILE A 42 10.12 -2.85 -8.07
CA ILE A 42 11.12 -1.84 -7.67
C ILE A 42 12.47 -2.51 -7.42
N TRP A 43 12.49 -3.66 -6.74
CA TRP A 43 13.68 -4.47 -6.49
C TRP A 43 14.40 -4.87 -7.77
N THR A 44 13.63 -5.35 -8.76
CA THR A 44 14.17 -5.73 -10.07
C THR A 44 14.69 -4.51 -10.85
N PHE A 45 13.95 -3.39 -10.84
CA PHE A 45 14.31 -2.18 -11.57
C PHE A 45 15.49 -1.43 -10.97
N SER A 46 15.69 -1.54 -9.65
CA SER A 46 16.88 -1.00 -8.99
C SER A 46 18.14 -1.84 -9.27
N GLY A 47 18.01 -2.99 -9.93
CA GLY A 47 19.11 -3.93 -10.14
C GLY A 47 19.52 -4.63 -8.85
N TYR A 48 18.56 -4.96 -7.99
CA TYR A 48 18.79 -5.60 -6.70
C TYR A 48 19.60 -4.73 -5.72
N ASP A 49 19.44 -3.40 -5.81
CA ASP A 49 20.09 -2.43 -4.92
C ASP A 49 19.34 -2.35 -3.58
N THR A 50 19.94 -2.92 -2.53
CA THR A 50 19.41 -2.93 -1.16
C THR A 50 19.29 -1.53 -0.58
N GLU A 51 20.26 -0.65 -0.85
CA GLU A 51 20.21 0.72 -0.34
C GLU A 51 19.07 1.51 -1.00
N ALA A 52 18.77 1.25 -2.28
CA ALA A 52 17.63 1.86 -2.94
C ALA A 52 16.31 1.45 -2.27
N MET A 53 16.16 0.17 -1.92
CA MET A 53 14.98 -0.32 -1.20
C MET A 53 14.88 0.28 0.21
N GLU A 54 15.98 0.35 0.95
CA GLU A 54 16.04 1.00 2.27
C GLU A 54 15.63 2.47 2.19
N ARG A 55 16.09 3.21 1.16
CA ARG A 55 15.68 4.61 0.95
C ARG A 55 14.19 4.74 0.65
N VAL A 56 13.61 3.85 -0.15
CA VAL A 56 12.16 3.82 -0.43
C VAL A 56 11.38 3.55 0.86
N SER A 57 11.78 2.53 1.62
CA SER A 57 11.15 2.18 2.91
C SER A 57 11.24 3.32 3.92
N ALA A 58 12.40 3.98 4.02
CA ALA A 58 12.60 5.13 4.90
C ALA A 58 11.69 6.32 4.54
N ILE A 59 11.49 6.60 3.25
CA ILE A 59 10.55 7.65 2.79
C ILE A 59 9.13 7.32 3.23
N PHE A 60 8.65 6.10 2.98
CA PHE A 60 7.30 5.68 3.35
C PHE A 60 7.08 5.74 4.87
N THR A 61 8.04 5.23 5.64
CA THR A 61 8.02 5.23 7.11
C THR A 61 7.97 6.66 7.66
N ASN A 62 8.80 7.57 7.12
CA ASN A 62 8.80 8.96 7.56
C ASN A 62 7.49 9.68 7.24
N LEU A 63 6.96 9.51 6.02
CA LEU A 63 5.68 10.10 5.63
C LEU A 63 4.53 9.63 6.53
N TYR A 64 4.50 8.35 6.88
CA TYR A 64 3.49 7.82 7.78
C TYR A 64 3.61 8.42 9.19
N HIS A 65 4.81 8.44 9.77
CA HIS A 65 5.03 8.99 11.12
C HIS A 65 4.77 10.50 11.22
N GLU A 66 5.01 11.25 10.14
CA GLU A 66 4.66 12.68 10.05
C GLU A 66 3.15 12.93 9.81
N GLY A 67 2.34 11.89 9.66
CA GLY A 67 0.90 12.01 9.37
C GLY A 67 0.61 12.50 7.94
N ARG A 68 1.58 12.39 7.04
CA ARG A 68 1.53 12.85 5.64
C ARG A 68 0.96 11.79 4.73
N GLU A 69 -0.22 11.28 5.11
CA GLU A 69 -0.90 10.18 4.41
C GLU A 69 -1.19 10.51 2.95
N ALA A 70 -1.53 11.77 2.64
CA ALA A 70 -1.83 12.19 1.28
C ALA A 70 -0.59 12.13 0.38
N GLU A 71 0.55 12.61 0.87
CA GLU A 71 1.83 12.49 0.16
C GLU A 71 2.31 11.05 0.07
N MET A 72 2.12 10.25 1.12
CA MET A 72 2.43 8.82 1.10
C MET A 72 1.67 8.10 -0.02
N MET A 73 0.36 8.36 -0.15
CA MET A 73 -0.47 7.85 -1.24
C MET A 73 0.01 8.35 -2.62
N ALA A 74 0.43 9.61 -2.72
CA ALA A 74 0.95 10.17 -3.96
C ALA A 74 2.27 9.49 -4.38
N VAL A 75 3.19 9.25 -3.44
CA VAL A 75 4.43 8.50 -3.70
C VAL A 75 4.10 7.07 -4.13
N LEU A 76 3.19 6.38 -3.43
CA LEU A 76 2.76 5.04 -3.81
C LEU A 76 2.25 5.01 -5.25
N ARG A 77 1.40 5.95 -5.64
CA ARG A 77 0.88 6.05 -7.02
C ARG A 77 1.99 6.31 -8.04
N ILE A 78 2.91 7.22 -7.74
CA ILE A 78 4.07 7.50 -8.61
C ILE A 78 4.90 6.23 -8.82
N LEU A 79 5.16 5.46 -7.77
CA LEU A 79 5.92 4.21 -7.89
C LEU A 79 5.18 3.17 -8.75
N TYR A 80 3.85 3.06 -8.63
CA TYR A 80 3.05 2.22 -9.52
C TYR A 80 3.18 2.65 -10.99
N ASP A 81 2.99 3.95 -11.26
CA ASP A 81 3.07 4.51 -12.62
C ASP A 81 4.46 4.29 -13.25
N LEU A 82 5.53 4.54 -12.48
CA LEU A 82 6.92 4.32 -12.92
C LEU A 82 7.27 2.84 -13.07
N SER A 83 6.60 1.96 -12.31
CA SER A 83 6.74 0.50 -12.42
C SER A 83 5.95 -0.08 -13.60
N GLY A 84 5.16 0.74 -14.31
CA GLY A 84 4.27 0.27 -15.37
C GLY A 84 3.09 -0.57 -14.85
N LEU A 85 2.82 -0.51 -13.55
CA LEU A 85 1.73 -1.23 -12.89
C LEU A 85 0.47 -0.36 -12.85
N GLN A 86 -0.70 -1.00 -12.95
CA GLN A 86 -1.97 -0.29 -12.74
C GLN A 86 -2.20 -0.06 -11.23
N PHE A 87 -2.44 1.18 -10.84
CA PHE A 87 -2.77 1.51 -9.46
C PHE A 87 -4.12 0.88 -9.07
N PRO A 88 -4.25 0.12 -7.96
CA PRO A 88 -5.46 -0.65 -7.70
C PRO A 88 -6.69 0.21 -7.38
N GLU A 89 -7.80 -0.04 -8.07
CA GLU A 89 -9.07 0.68 -7.87
C GLU A 89 -9.60 0.55 -6.43
N ASP A 90 -9.43 -0.62 -5.80
CA ASP A 90 -9.85 -0.86 -4.41
C ASP A 90 -9.09 0.07 -3.45
N VAL A 91 -7.85 0.43 -3.80
CA VAL A 91 -6.98 1.32 -3.02
C VAL A 91 -7.36 2.78 -3.26
N GLU A 92 -7.69 3.16 -4.50
CA GLU A 92 -8.29 4.47 -4.76
C GLU A 92 -9.60 4.67 -3.98
N LEU A 93 -10.43 3.63 -3.94
CA LEU A 93 -11.71 3.66 -3.25
C LEU A 93 -11.54 3.76 -1.73
N LEU A 94 -10.72 2.89 -1.10
CA LEU A 94 -10.50 2.95 0.35
C LEU A 94 -9.83 4.25 0.79
N ALA A 95 -9.00 4.86 -0.05
CA ALA A 95 -8.32 6.13 0.27
C ALA A 95 -9.31 7.29 0.49
N THR A 96 -10.54 7.16 -0.01
CA THR A 96 -11.63 8.12 0.23
C THR A 96 -12.21 8.06 1.64
N HIS A 97 -11.89 7.02 2.43
CA HIS A 97 -12.31 6.87 3.82
C HIS A 97 -11.10 7.00 4.76
N PRO A 98 -11.02 8.03 5.62
CA PRO A 98 -9.82 8.33 6.42
C PRO A 98 -9.31 7.15 7.26
N GLU A 99 -10.19 6.47 7.99
CA GLU A 99 -9.79 5.32 8.83
C GLU A 99 -9.32 4.12 7.99
N ALA A 100 -9.91 3.92 6.81
CA ALA A 100 -9.52 2.80 5.94
C ALA A 100 -8.18 3.09 5.28
N ARG A 101 -7.96 4.35 4.85
CA ARG A 101 -6.68 4.82 4.35
C ARG A 101 -5.57 4.67 5.39
N GLN A 102 -5.79 5.18 6.59
CA GLN A 102 -4.79 5.08 7.67
C GLN A 102 -4.45 3.63 7.97
N TYR A 103 -5.46 2.76 8.10
CA TYR A 103 -5.24 1.34 8.35
C TYR A 103 -4.52 0.65 7.19
N PHE A 104 -4.88 0.97 5.95
CA PHE A 104 -4.18 0.47 4.77
C PHE A 104 -2.70 0.88 4.75
N LEU A 105 -2.38 2.14 5.06
CA LEU A 105 -1.00 2.63 5.00
C LEU A 105 -0.09 1.94 6.03
N ILE A 106 -0.58 1.65 7.24
CA ILE A 106 0.20 0.88 8.21
C ILE A 106 0.33 -0.58 7.79
N SER A 107 -0.73 -1.21 7.27
CA SER A 107 -0.64 -2.57 6.72
C SER A 107 0.36 -2.65 5.57
N PHE A 108 0.37 -1.64 4.69
CA PHE A 108 1.32 -1.55 3.58
C PHE A 108 2.77 -1.50 4.06
N LEU A 109 3.07 -0.72 5.10
CA LEU A 109 4.41 -0.66 5.69
C LEU A 109 4.86 -2.01 6.25
N LEU A 110 3.96 -2.72 6.93
CA LEU A 110 4.24 -4.04 7.48
C LEU A 110 4.49 -5.06 6.36
N ASP A 111 3.60 -5.12 5.37
CA ASP A 111 3.76 -6.01 4.22
C ASP A 111 5.05 -5.68 3.42
N MET A 112 5.40 -4.40 3.33
CA MET A 112 6.62 -3.95 2.64
C MET A 112 7.86 -4.42 3.38
N GLU A 113 7.89 -4.28 4.70
CA GLU A 113 8.98 -4.77 5.54
C GLU A 113 9.13 -6.28 5.38
N ASP A 114 8.04 -7.04 5.47
CA ASP A 114 8.04 -8.50 5.29
C ASP A 114 8.55 -8.89 3.89
N CYS A 115 8.09 -8.22 2.82
CA CYS A 115 8.54 -8.46 1.46
C CYS A 115 10.04 -8.16 1.30
N MET A 116 10.50 -7.02 1.80
CA MET A 116 11.91 -6.62 1.71
C MET A 116 12.82 -7.59 2.46
N GLN A 117 12.43 -8.03 3.67
CA GLN A 117 13.19 -9.03 4.43
C GLN A 117 13.32 -10.34 3.64
N GLY A 118 12.25 -10.79 2.98
CA GLY A 118 12.29 -11.95 2.10
C GLY A 118 13.28 -11.80 0.95
N LEU A 119 13.18 -10.71 0.19
CA LEU A 119 14.05 -10.44 -0.96
C LEU A 119 15.53 -10.30 -0.57
N MET A 120 15.82 -9.63 0.55
CA MET A 120 17.19 -9.48 1.05
C MET A 120 17.78 -10.81 1.53
N ALA A 121 16.98 -11.65 2.19
CA ALA A 121 17.44 -12.97 2.64
C ALA A 121 17.79 -13.88 1.46
N GLU A 122 17.00 -13.83 0.37
CA GLU A 122 17.28 -14.55 -0.87
C GLU A 122 18.57 -14.06 -1.54
N ALA A 123 18.78 -12.74 -1.60
CA ALA A 123 19.97 -12.15 -2.22
C ALA A 123 21.30 -12.45 -1.49
N VAL A 124 21.25 -12.71 -0.18
CA VAL A 124 22.44 -13.09 0.63
C VAL A 124 22.69 -14.61 0.58
N GLY A 125 21.68 -15.40 0.16
CA GLY A 125 21.77 -16.86 0.04
C GLY A 125 22.36 -17.37 -1.28
N GLU A 126 22.59 -16.48 -2.26
CA GLU A 126 23.27 -16.74 -3.54
C GLU A 126 24.77 -16.39 -3.48
#